data_AF-A0AAW6ZFF0-F1
#
_entry.id   AF-A0AAW6ZFF0-F1
#
_cell.length_a   1.000
_cell.length_b   1.000
_cell.length_c   1.000
_cell.angle_alpha   90.00
_cell.angle_beta   90.00
_cell.angle_gamma   90.00
#
_symmetry.space_group_name_H-M   'P 1'
#
loop_
_entity.id
_entity.type
_entity.pdbx_description
1 polymer ?
#
loop_
_entity_poly.entity_id
_entity_poly.type
_entity_poly.pdbx_seq_one_letter_code
_entity_poly.pdbx_strand_id
1 'polypeptide(L)'
;MHYFSIHTQQGAHVGFFIMLPDDESETQPQSGRFAVKLQSEEGSAAEVLAPFGQTEIPQYWRVVKDRIELFFDDAPVGSLRNEYLTVSGQTFVLTDLTGAM
;
A
#
# COMPACT_ATOMS: atom_id res chain seq x y z
N MET A 1 12.43 5.70 -0.14
CA MET A 1 11.26 5.33 0.70
C MET A 1 10.12 6.29 0.41
N HIS A 2 8.96 5.79 -0.01
CA HIS A 2 7.78 6.61 -0.34
C HIS A 2 6.69 6.42 0.72
N TYR A 3 6.07 7.53 1.13
CA TYR A 3 5.01 7.53 2.12
C TYR A 3 3.73 8.04 1.49
N PHE A 4 2.66 7.30 1.66
CA PHE A 4 1.34 7.67 1.18
C PHE A 4 0.34 7.67 2.35
N SER A 5 -0.59 8.62 2.35
CA SER A 5 -1.79 8.56 3.18
C SER A 5 -2.85 7.73 2.47
N ILE A 6 -3.49 6.81 3.20
CA ILE A 6 -4.59 5.98 2.74
C ILE A 6 -5.90 6.68 3.10
N HIS A 7 -6.70 6.96 2.09
CA HIS A 7 -8.05 7.49 2.23
C HIS A 7 -9.07 6.51 1.65
N THR A 8 -10.28 6.51 2.20
CA THR A 8 -11.44 5.90 1.52
C THR A 8 -11.82 6.77 0.32
N GLN A 9 -12.65 6.24 -0.59
CA GLN A 9 -13.21 7.04 -1.69
C GLN A 9 -14.08 8.22 -1.22
N GLN A 10 -14.51 8.20 0.04
CA GLN A 10 -15.27 9.29 0.67
C GLN A 10 -14.34 10.37 1.27
N GLY A 11 -13.01 10.19 1.19
CA GLY A 11 -12.01 11.10 1.74
C GLY A 11 -11.71 10.89 3.23
N ALA A 12 -12.25 9.84 3.85
CA ALA A 12 -11.93 9.53 5.25
C ALA A 12 -10.51 8.94 5.33
N HIS A 13 -9.66 9.51 6.18
CA HIS A 13 -8.31 9.01 6.40
C HIS A 13 -8.32 7.72 7.23
N VAL A 14 -7.66 6.69 6.71
CA VAL A 14 -7.64 5.34 7.30
C VAL A 14 -6.27 5.03 7.92
N GLY A 15 -5.19 5.54 7.32
CA GLY A 15 -3.84 5.25 7.77
C GLY A 15 -2.78 5.62 6.74
N PHE A 16 -1.63 4.97 6.81
CA PHE A 16 -0.48 5.23 5.96
C PHE A 16 -0.02 3.96 5.25
N PHE A 17 0.39 4.12 4.00
CA PHE A 17 1.02 3.09 3.17
C PHE A 17 2.48 3.50 2.93
N ILE A 18 3.40 2.64 3.28
CA ILE A 18 4.84 2.89 3.16
C ILE A 18 5.40 1.93 2.13
N MET A 19 6.06 2.45 1.10
CA MET A 19 6.81 1.66 0.12
C MET A 19 8.30 1.82 0.32
N LEU A 20 8.97 0.69 0.51
CA LEU A 20 10.41 0.55 0.62
C LEU A 20 10.91 -0.18 -0.65
N PRO A 21 11.68 0.48 -1.52
CA PRO A 21 12.29 -0.21 -2.65
C PRO A 21 13.37 -1.18 -2.20
N ASP A 22 13.52 -2.30 -2.92
CA ASP A 22 14.60 -3.26 -2.68
C ASP A 22 15.95 -2.71 -3.19
N ASP A 23 15.94 -2.04 -4.35
CA ASP A 23 17.09 -1.38 -4.93
C ASP A 23 16.87 0.14 -5.00
N GLU A 24 17.64 0.89 -4.22
CA GLU A 24 17.57 2.36 -4.16
C GLU A 24 18.32 3.06 -5.31
N SER A 25 19.09 2.32 -6.13
CA SER A 25 19.87 2.91 -7.23
C SER A 25 19.05 3.06 -8.52
N GLU A 26 17.94 2.35 -8.66
CA GLU A 26 17.06 2.51 -9.81
C GLU A 26 16.14 3.73 -9.68
N THR A 27 16.02 4.51 -10.76
CA THR A 27 15.17 5.71 -10.81
C THR A 27 13.68 5.38 -10.64
N GLN A 28 13.29 4.14 -10.92
CA GLN A 28 11.96 3.57 -10.67
C GLN A 28 12.10 2.11 -10.21
N PRO A 29 12.06 1.85 -8.90
CA PRO A 29 12.21 0.50 -8.37
C PRO A 29 11.08 -0.41 -8.86
N GLN A 30 11.42 -1.60 -9.33
CA GLN A 30 10.47 -2.57 -9.88
C GLN A 30 9.88 -3.50 -8.80
N SER A 31 10.48 -3.55 -7.63
CA SER A 31 10.02 -4.34 -6.49
C SER A 31 10.54 -3.82 -5.18
N GLY A 32 9.92 -4.26 -4.09
CA GLY A 32 10.38 -3.96 -2.76
C GLY A 32 9.46 -4.50 -1.68
N ARG A 33 9.59 -3.91 -0.50
CA ARG A 33 8.76 -4.20 0.67
C ARG A 33 7.78 -3.07 0.89
N PHE A 34 6.63 -3.40 1.46
CA PHE A 34 5.71 -2.37 1.91
C PHE A 34 5.30 -2.61 3.36
N ALA A 35 4.76 -1.59 3.99
CA ALA A 35 4.15 -1.68 5.30
C ALA A 35 2.91 -0.80 5.33
N VAL A 36 1.88 -1.25 6.06
CA VAL A 36 0.67 -0.46 6.29
C VAL A 36 0.57 -0.14 7.77
N LYS A 37 0.30 1.13 8.08
CA LYS A 37 0.05 1.58 9.43
C LYS A 37 -1.33 2.19 9.51
N LEU A 38 -2.27 1.48 10.11
CA LEU A 38 -3.61 2.01 10.35
C LEU A 38 -3.57 3.10 11.43
N GLN A 39 -4.35 4.16 11.23
CA GLN A 39 -4.55 5.19 12.25
C GLN A 39 -5.76 4.88 13.13
N SER A 40 -6.76 4.19 12.58
CA SER A 40 -7.95 3.75 13.30
C SER A 40 -8.20 2.28 13.01
N GLU A 41 -8.57 1.53 14.05
CA GLU A 41 -8.96 0.12 13.97
C GLU A 41 -10.47 -0.04 13.73
N GLU A 42 -11.20 1.07 13.67
CA GLU A 42 -12.66 1.09 13.57
C GLU A 42 -13.15 1.32 12.13
N GLY A 43 -14.13 0.52 11.72
CA GLY A 43 -14.81 0.62 10.43
C GLY A 43 -14.32 -0.38 9.38
N SER A 44 -15.16 -0.66 8.38
CA SER A 44 -14.91 -1.71 7.38
C SER A 44 -13.63 -1.51 6.57
N ALA A 45 -13.16 -0.25 6.44
CA ALA A 45 -11.87 0.07 5.85
C ALA A 45 -10.68 -0.44 6.67
N ALA A 46 -10.73 -0.26 7.99
CA ALA A 46 -9.70 -0.74 8.90
C ALA A 46 -9.69 -2.26 8.97
N GLU A 47 -10.86 -2.91 8.99
CA GLU A 47 -10.97 -4.37 9.00
C GLU A 47 -10.33 -5.02 7.76
N VAL A 48 -10.54 -4.44 6.57
CA VAL A 48 -9.95 -4.93 5.32
C VAL A 48 -8.42 -4.79 5.32
N LEU A 49 -7.90 -3.71 5.89
CA LEU A 49 -6.47 -3.40 5.91
C LEU A 49 -5.75 -3.92 7.16
N ALA A 50 -6.47 -4.43 8.17
CA ALA A 50 -5.90 -4.95 9.40
C ALA A 50 -4.83 -6.04 9.16
N PRO A 51 -5.00 -6.98 8.20
CA PRO A 51 -3.95 -7.96 7.86
C PRO A 51 -2.65 -7.31 7.38
N PHE A 52 -2.72 -6.12 6.77
CA PHE A 52 -1.57 -5.40 6.25
C PHE A 52 -0.77 -4.68 7.35
N GLY A 53 -1.34 -4.53 8.53
CA GLY A 53 -0.63 -4.05 9.72
C GLY A 53 0.26 -5.11 10.37
N GLN A 54 0.18 -6.38 9.94
CA GLN A 54 0.93 -7.48 10.54
C GLN A 54 2.37 -7.50 10.03
N THR A 55 3.33 -7.35 10.94
CA THR A 55 4.77 -7.39 10.59
C THR A 55 5.37 -8.81 10.60
N GLU A 56 4.58 -9.80 11.02
CA GLU A 56 4.97 -11.21 11.12
C GLU A 56 5.05 -11.88 9.74
N ILE A 57 4.24 -11.43 8.78
CA ILE A 57 4.22 -11.97 7.43
C ILE A 57 5.01 -11.01 6.52
N PRO A 58 5.97 -11.52 5.72
CA PRO A 58 6.70 -10.69 4.79
C PRO A 58 5.78 -10.08 3.73
N GLN A 59 5.84 -8.76 3.57
CA GLN A 59 5.01 -8.00 2.65
C GLN A 59 5.84 -7.44 1.50
N TYR A 60 5.50 -7.81 0.28
CA TYR A 60 6.26 -7.47 -0.93
C TYR A 60 5.38 -6.82 -1.98
N TRP A 61 5.93 -5.83 -2.67
CA TRP A 61 5.30 -5.26 -3.86
C TRP A 61 6.18 -5.49 -5.08
N ARG A 62 5.56 -5.65 -6.23
CA ARG A 62 6.24 -5.78 -7.52
C ARG A 62 5.44 -5.09 -8.61
N VAL A 63 6.13 -4.39 -9.51
CA VAL A 63 5.55 -3.85 -10.74
C VAL A 63 5.28 -5.01 -11.70
N VAL A 64 4.03 -5.15 -12.11
CA VAL A 64 3.56 -6.12 -13.09
C VAL A 64 2.86 -5.36 -14.21
N LYS A 65 3.56 -5.19 -15.33
CA LYS A 65 3.10 -4.39 -16.49
C LYS A 65 2.85 -2.93 -16.10
N ASP A 66 1.57 -2.52 -16.01
CA ASP A 66 1.13 -1.15 -15.74
C ASP A 66 0.57 -0.95 -14.32
N ARG A 67 0.69 -1.95 -13.45
CA ARG A 67 0.24 -1.90 -12.06
C ARG A 67 1.29 -2.47 -11.12
N ILE A 68 1.15 -2.16 -9.84
CA ILE A 68 1.89 -2.80 -8.77
C ILE A 68 0.99 -3.85 -8.15
N GLU A 69 1.49 -5.07 -7.97
CA GLU A 69 0.82 -6.13 -7.22
C GLU A 69 1.45 -6.26 -5.83
N LEU A 70 0.60 -6.49 -4.83
CA LEU A 70 0.97 -6.65 -3.43
C LEU A 70 0.82 -8.11 -3.05
N PHE A 71 1.84 -8.61 -2.36
CA PHE A 71 1.95 -10.00 -1.95
C PHE A 71 2.25 -10.11 -0.47
N PHE A 72 1.62 -11.08 0.18
CA PHE A 72 2.03 -11.60 1.48
C PHE A 72 2.68 -12.95 1.26
N ASP A 73 3.95 -13.07 1.64
CA ASP A 73 4.82 -14.21 1.31
C ASP A 73 4.92 -14.40 -0.22
N ASP A 74 4.01 -15.15 -0.84
CA ASP A 74 3.86 -15.30 -2.30
C ASP A 74 2.39 -15.18 -2.79
N ALA A 75 1.44 -14.96 -1.86
CA ALA A 75 0.02 -14.87 -2.19
C ALA A 75 -0.37 -13.43 -2.57
N PRO A 76 -1.02 -13.20 -3.74
CA PRO A 76 -1.48 -11.88 -4.12
C PRO A 76 -2.65 -11.44 -3.21
N VAL A 77 -2.49 -10.29 -2.56
CA VAL A 77 -3.45 -9.74 -1.60
C VAL A 77 -4.08 -8.43 -2.03
N GLY A 78 -3.48 -7.76 -3.01
CA GLY A 78 -3.98 -6.50 -3.53
C GLY A 78 -3.22 -6.01 -4.74
N SER A 79 -3.67 -4.90 -5.28
CA SER A 79 -3.00 -4.22 -6.38
C SER A 79 -3.11 -2.71 -6.22
N LEU A 80 -2.09 -2.01 -6.66
CA LEU A 80 -2.01 -0.57 -6.71
C LEU A 80 -1.87 -0.14 -8.17
N ARG A 81 -2.72 0.78 -8.61
CA ARG A 81 -2.62 1.38 -9.95
C ARG A 81 -2.82 2.89 -9.83
N ASN A 82 -1.80 3.64 -10.21
CA ASN A 82 -1.69 5.08 -9.97
C ASN A 82 -1.82 5.36 -8.47
N GLU A 83 -2.87 6.08 -8.06
CA GLU A 83 -3.22 6.38 -6.67
C GLU A 83 -4.26 5.42 -6.08
N TYR A 84 -4.76 4.44 -6.83
CA TYR A 84 -5.85 3.57 -6.37
C TYR A 84 -5.31 2.23 -5.86
N LEU A 85 -5.46 1.98 -4.56
CA LEU A 85 -5.14 0.73 -3.90
C LEU A 85 -6.40 -0.15 -3.81
N THR A 86 -6.38 -1.32 -4.42
CA THR A 86 -7.49 -2.29 -4.38
C THR A 86 -7.09 -3.51 -3.56
N VAL A 87 -7.84 -3.79 -2.49
CA VAL A 87 -7.61 -4.89 -1.54
C VAL A 87 -8.95 -5.52 -1.18
N SER A 88 -9.05 -6.86 -1.27
CA SER A 88 -10.28 -7.62 -0.93
C SER A 88 -11.58 -7.06 -1.55
N GLY A 89 -11.49 -6.51 -2.77
CA GLY A 89 -12.63 -5.91 -3.48
C GLY A 89 -12.95 -4.46 -3.09
N GLN A 90 -12.27 -3.90 -2.09
CA GLN A 90 -12.41 -2.50 -1.69
C GLN A 90 -11.31 -1.64 -2.32
N THR A 91 -11.67 -0.42 -2.75
CA THR A 91 -10.72 0.54 -3.33
C THR A 91 -10.47 1.69 -2.37
N PHE A 92 -9.20 2.03 -2.20
CA PHE A 92 -8.68 3.13 -1.40
C PHE A 92 -7.89 4.08 -2.31
N VAL A 93 -7.73 5.32 -1.86
CA VAL A 93 -6.96 6.36 -2.54
C VAL A 93 -5.69 6.62 -1.74
N LEU A 94 -4.54 6.51 -2.39
CA LEU A 94 -3.23 6.82 -1.86
C LEU A 94 -2.84 8.24 -2.26
N THR A 95 -2.54 9.07 -1.27
CA THR A 95 -2.03 10.42 -1.50
C THR A 95 -0.55 10.45 -1.12
N ASP A 96 0.32 10.72 -2.09
CA ASP A 96 1.75 10.83 -1.84
C ASP A 96 2.03 11.99 -0.88
N LEU A 97 2.69 11.67 0.24
CA LEU A 97 3.15 12.64 1.24
C LEU A 97 4.62 13.01 1.01
N THR A 98 5.33 12.23 0.19
CA THR A 98 6.70 12.49 -0.23
C THR A 98 6.79 13.60 -1.29
N GLY A 99 5.65 14.05 -1.81
CA GLY A 99 5.48 15.18 -2.70
C GLY A 99 5.82 16.48 -1.97
N ALA A 100 7.10 16.83 -2.00
CA ALA A 100 7.55 18.19 -1.80
C ALA A 100 6.75 19.15 -2.70
N MET A 101 6.30 20.27 -2.12
CA MET A 101 6.03 21.49 -2.89
C MET A 101 7.24 21.88 -3.73
#